data_AF-A0AAW0A748-F1
#
_entry.id   AF-A0AAW0A748-F1
#
_cell.length_a   1.000
_cell.length_b   1.000
_cell.length_c   1.000
_cell.angle_alpha   90.00
_cell.angle_beta   90.00
_cell.angle_gamma   90.00
#
_symmetry.space_group_name_H-M   'P 1'
#
loop_
_entity.id
_entity.type
_entity.pdbx_description
1 polymer ?
#
loop_
_entity_poly.entity_id
_entity_poly.type
_entity_poly.pdbx_seq_one_letter_code
_entity_poly.pdbx_strand_id
1 'polypeptide(L)'
;FPGRVTPTALGKTAGTPELLGLHYFVALNTGISPKWYFTSTTGKPSAYVIGAKVGDIPAPSNPANNVDWLALNRAEGTLADRIFRVDTVGGQPPVSCVPGSTPISVKYTAKYYLY
;
A
#
# COMPACT_ATOMS: atom_id res chain seq x y z
N PHE A 1 -8.47 8.05 -15.94
CA PHE A 1 -8.88 7.19 -14.82
C PHE A 1 -9.29 8.04 -13.61
N PRO A 2 -10.58 8.30 -13.37
CA PRO A 2 -11.02 8.81 -12.08
C PRO A 2 -11.94 7.77 -11.42
N GLY A 3 -11.40 6.57 -11.17
CA GLY A 3 -12.00 5.66 -10.19
C GLY A 3 -11.45 6.09 -8.84
N ARG A 4 -12.32 6.59 -7.95
CA ARG A 4 -11.96 6.92 -6.57
C ARG A 4 -11.41 5.65 -5.91
N VAL A 5 -10.09 5.53 -5.77
CA VAL A 5 -9.48 4.44 -5.00
C VAL A 5 -9.88 4.69 -3.56
N THR A 6 -10.78 3.86 -3.02
CA THR A 6 -11.15 3.92 -1.61
C THR A 6 -9.88 3.67 -0.79
N PRO A 7 -9.48 4.60 0.11
CA PRO A 7 -8.34 4.37 0.97
C PRO A 7 -8.53 3.10 1.80
N THR A 8 -7.49 2.29 1.91
CA THR A 8 -7.48 1.08 2.73
C THR A 8 -7.11 1.46 4.17
N ALA A 9 -7.89 1.03 5.14
CA ALA A 9 -7.58 1.22 6.56
C ALA A 9 -6.38 0.35 6.97
N LEU A 10 -5.44 0.93 7.72
CA LEU A 10 -4.31 0.22 8.32
C LEU A 10 -4.59 0.00 9.80
N GLY A 11 -4.49 -1.25 10.25
CA GLY A 11 -4.64 -1.62 11.66
C GLY A 11 -3.31 -2.08 12.27
N LYS A 12 -3.22 -2.03 13.61
CA LYS A 12 -2.13 -2.70 14.35
C LYS A 12 -2.20 -4.21 14.14
N THR A 13 -1.05 -4.83 13.92
CA THR A 13 -0.91 -6.29 13.77
C THR A 13 -0.84 -7.04 15.11
N ALA A 14 -0.57 -6.34 16.21
CA ALA A 14 -0.48 -6.90 17.55
C ALA A 14 -1.18 -6.01 18.59
N GLY A 15 -1.73 -6.62 19.64
CA GLY A 15 -2.48 -5.93 20.68
C GLY A 15 -3.94 -5.65 20.31
N THR A 16 -4.55 -4.68 21.00
CA THR A 16 -5.94 -4.28 20.73
C THR A 16 -6.07 -3.69 19.31
N PRO A 17 -7.06 -4.12 18.51
CA PRO A 17 -7.30 -3.55 17.19
C PRO A 17 -7.49 -2.03 17.26
N GLU A 18 -6.65 -1.32 16.54
CA GLU A 18 -6.66 0.15 16.47
C GLU A 18 -6.41 0.60 15.03
N LEU A 19 -7.19 1.56 14.56
CA LEU A 19 -6.97 2.23 13.29
C LEU A 19 -5.72 3.11 13.40
N LEU A 20 -4.67 2.76 12.66
CA LEU A 20 -3.43 3.53 12.61
C LEU A 20 -3.48 4.66 11.58
N GLY A 21 -4.16 4.45 10.45
CA GLY A 21 -4.20 5.42 9.36
C GLY A 21 -4.75 4.82 8.08
N LEU A 22 -4.53 5.52 6.97
CA LEU A 22 -5.01 5.16 5.65
C LEU A 22 -3.84 4.87 4.70
N HIS A 23 -4.03 3.90 3.82
CA HIS A 23 -3.15 3.59 2.72
C HIS A 23 -3.86 3.77 1.37
N TYR A 24 -3.25 4.51 0.47
CA TYR A 24 -3.78 4.75 -0.88
C TYR A 24 -2.67 5.20 -1.82
N PHE A 25 -2.96 5.24 -3.11
CA PHE A 25 -2.01 5.71 -4.12
C PHE A 25 -2.31 7.16 -4.50
N VAL A 26 -1.24 7.94 -4.72
CA VAL A 26 -1.30 9.31 -5.20
C VAL A 26 -0.62 9.43 -6.55
N ALA A 27 -1.16 10.28 -7.42
CA ALA A 27 -0.51 10.65 -8.67
C ALA A 27 0.53 11.74 -8.39
N LEU A 28 1.75 11.51 -8.87
CA LEU A 28 2.86 12.45 -8.91
C LEU A 28 3.23 12.68 -10.38
N ASN A 29 4.04 13.70 -10.64
CA ASN A 29 4.55 13.98 -11.99
C ASN A 29 5.36 12.81 -12.58
N THR A 30 5.93 11.96 -11.72
CA THR A 30 6.75 10.80 -12.10
C THR A 30 5.96 9.49 -12.18
N GLY A 31 4.65 9.51 -11.91
CA GLY A 31 3.80 8.32 -11.90
C GLY A 31 2.97 8.18 -10.63
N ILE A 32 2.58 6.95 -10.31
CA ILE A 32 1.72 6.66 -9.15
C ILE A 32 2.59 6.14 -8.00
N SER A 33 2.44 6.70 -6.81
CA SER A 33 3.20 6.30 -5.62
C SER A 33 2.29 5.94 -4.44
N PRO A 34 2.64 4.92 -3.63
CA PRO A 34 1.91 4.60 -2.42
C PRO A 34 2.12 5.65 -1.33
N LYS A 35 1.06 5.99 -0.62
CA LYS A 35 1.03 6.89 0.52
C LYS A 35 0.49 6.18 1.76
N TRP A 36 1.16 6.39 2.89
CA TRP A 36 0.69 6.04 4.23
C TRP A 36 0.37 7.34 4.95
N TYR A 37 -0.87 7.52 5.36
CA TYR A 37 -1.41 8.77 5.92
C TYR A 37 -2.01 8.52 7.30
N PHE A 38 -1.28 8.92 8.33
CA PHE A 38 -1.62 8.74 9.74
C PHE A 38 -2.02 10.07 10.39
N THR A 39 -2.03 11.18 9.65
CA THR A 39 -2.44 12.49 10.16
C THR A 39 -3.86 12.48 10.72
N SER A 40 -4.80 11.73 10.13
CA SER A 40 -6.19 11.67 10.61
C SER A 40 -6.35 11.02 11.99
N THR A 41 -5.44 10.13 12.38
CA THR A 41 -5.47 9.39 13.66
C THR A 41 -4.53 10.01 14.69
N THR A 42 -3.44 10.64 14.24
CA THR A 42 -2.42 11.24 15.13
C THR A 42 -2.63 12.74 15.37
N GLY A 43 -3.40 13.43 14.52
CA GLY A 43 -3.53 14.89 14.52
C GLY A 43 -2.28 15.64 14.06
N LYS A 44 -1.19 14.95 13.69
CA LYS A 44 0.09 15.56 13.28
C LYS A 44 0.13 15.73 11.76
N PRO A 45 0.26 16.96 11.22
CA PRO A 45 0.30 17.20 9.77
C PRO A 45 1.43 16.45 9.05
N SER A 46 2.53 16.18 9.75
CA SER A 46 3.70 15.49 9.21
C SER A 46 3.61 13.95 9.29
N ALA A 47 2.56 13.40 9.90
CA ALA A 47 2.38 11.95 10.04
C ALA A 47 1.89 11.29 8.74
N TYR A 48 2.66 11.45 7.66
CA TYR A 48 2.51 10.70 6.43
C TYR A 48 3.86 10.40 5.79
N VAL A 49 3.87 9.42 4.89
CA VAL A 49 5.00 9.16 3.99
C VAL A 49 4.48 8.74 2.62
N ILE A 50 5.13 9.24 1.56
CA ILE A 50 5.00 8.72 0.20
C ILE A 50 6.26 7.92 -0.10
N GLY A 51 6.09 6.67 -0.55
CA GLY A 51 7.19 5.75 -0.81
C GLY A 51 7.58 5.67 -2.28
N ALA A 52 8.87 5.54 -2.55
CA ALA A 52 9.44 5.18 -3.85
C ALA A 52 10.01 3.77 -3.80
N LYS A 53 9.61 2.91 -4.75
CA LYS A 53 10.04 1.50 -4.81
C LYS A 53 11.55 1.43 -5.09
N VAL A 54 12.27 0.65 -4.29
CA VAL A 54 13.71 0.38 -4.45
C VAL A 54 14.04 -1.11 -4.46
N GLY A 55 13.09 -1.97 -4.08
CA GLY A 55 13.21 -3.42 -4.15
C GLY A 55 11.86 -4.06 -4.42
N ASP A 56 11.90 -5.18 -5.15
CA ASP A 56 10.74 -5.90 -5.64
C ASP A 56 11.12 -7.38 -5.79
N ILE A 57 10.48 -8.25 -5.02
CA ILE A 57 10.69 -9.70 -5.12
C ILE A 57 9.36 -10.45 -5.10
N PRO A 58 9.24 -11.55 -5.86
CA PRO A 58 8.06 -12.40 -5.81
C PRO A 58 7.74 -12.86 -4.38
N ALA A 59 6.46 -12.91 -4.03
CA ALA A 59 6.03 -13.40 -2.73
C ALA A 59 6.52 -14.86 -2.49
N PRO A 60 7.21 -15.17 -1.38
CA PRO A 60 7.86 -16.47 -1.20
C PRO A 60 6.93 -17.70 -1.16
N SER A 61 5.67 -17.53 -0.73
CA SER A 61 4.76 -18.67 -0.46
C SER A 61 3.89 -19.08 -1.65
N ASN A 62 3.43 -18.13 -2.46
CA ASN A 62 2.58 -18.37 -3.64
C ASN A 62 2.62 -17.14 -4.58
N PRO A 63 3.70 -16.95 -5.35
CA PRO A 63 3.89 -15.74 -6.16
C PRO A 63 2.88 -15.59 -7.30
N ALA A 64 2.23 -16.68 -7.72
CA ALA A 64 1.17 -16.63 -8.74
C ALA A 64 -0.13 -16.00 -8.22
N ASN A 65 -0.36 -16.01 -6.90
CA ASN A 65 -1.58 -15.49 -6.29
C ASN A 65 -1.33 -14.26 -5.39
N ASN A 66 -0.15 -14.17 -4.79
CA ASN A 66 0.21 -13.12 -3.86
C ASN A 66 1.04 -12.05 -4.58
N VAL A 67 0.70 -10.78 -4.37
CA VAL A 67 1.52 -9.67 -4.91
C VAL A 67 2.89 -9.63 -4.27
N ASP A 68 3.84 -9.06 -5.01
CA ASP A 68 5.24 -9.02 -4.63
C ASP A 68 5.50 -8.32 -3.30
N TRP A 69 6.57 -8.75 -2.64
CA TRP A 69 7.12 -8.04 -1.50
C TRP A 69 7.93 -6.85 -2.00
N LEU A 70 7.75 -5.71 -1.34
CA LEU A 70 8.37 -4.45 -1.77
C LEU A 70 9.24 -3.87 -0.67
N ALA A 71 10.35 -3.26 -1.08
CA ALA A 71 11.10 -2.32 -0.28
C ALA A 71 10.96 -0.92 -0.88
N LEU A 72 10.68 0.07 -0.04
CA LEU A 72 10.49 1.46 -0.44
C LEU A 72 11.29 2.40 0.44
N ASN A 73 11.78 3.48 -0.18
CA ASN A 73 12.36 4.62 0.51
C ASN A 73 11.37 5.76 0.57
N ARG A 74 11.50 6.61 1.59
CA ARG A 74 10.79 7.89 1.61
C ARG A 74 11.13 8.73 0.38
N ALA A 75 10.09 9.13 -0.33
CA ALA A 75 10.14 10.20 -1.33
C ALA A 75 9.68 11.54 -0.73
N GLU A 76 8.62 11.52 0.10
CA GLU A 76 8.04 12.71 0.73
C GLU A 76 7.42 12.35 2.10
N GLY A 77 7.27 13.35 2.98
CA GLY A 77 6.69 13.20 4.32
C GLY A 77 7.74 12.96 5.39
N THR A 78 7.33 12.52 6.59
CA THR A 78 8.26 12.23 7.70
C THR A 78 7.83 11.05 8.57
N LEU A 79 6.79 10.30 8.18
CA LEU A 79 6.29 9.18 8.99
C LEU A 79 7.29 8.02 9.09
N ALA A 80 8.07 7.79 8.03
CA ALA A 80 9.09 6.74 7.96
C ALA A 80 10.16 7.12 6.93
N ASP A 81 11.36 6.56 7.07
CA ASP A 81 12.46 6.58 6.11
C ASP A 81 12.42 5.36 5.19
N ARG A 82 12.05 4.19 5.72
CA ARG A 82 11.99 2.92 5.00
C ARG A 82 10.68 2.21 5.25
N ILE A 83 10.13 1.63 4.19
CA ILE A 83 8.90 0.84 4.25
C ILE A 83 9.13 -0.51 3.61
N PHE A 84 8.74 -1.58 4.29
CA PHE A 84 8.68 -2.93 3.74
C PHE A 84 7.25 -3.41 3.67
N ARG A 85 6.86 -3.97 2.53
CA ARG A 85 5.59 -4.68 2.34
C ARG A 85 5.91 -6.15 2.21
N VAL A 86 5.47 -6.95 3.19
CA VAL A 86 5.78 -8.37 3.28
C VAL A 86 4.54 -9.15 3.74
N ASP A 87 4.66 -10.47 3.82
CA ASP A 87 3.58 -11.39 4.21
C ASP A 87 2.28 -11.13 3.42
N THR A 88 2.44 -10.90 2.11
CA THR A 88 1.35 -10.61 1.18
C THR A 88 0.50 -11.86 0.92
N VAL A 89 -0.82 -11.69 0.88
CA VAL A 89 -1.80 -12.74 0.53
C VAL A 89 -2.81 -12.15 -0.46
N GLY A 90 -2.92 -12.77 -1.64
CA GLY A 90 -3.81 -12.31 -2.72
C GLY A 90 -3.30 -11.06 -3.45
N GLY A 91 -4.22 -10.38 -4.12
CA GLY A 91 -3.98 -9.10 -4.81
C GLY A 91 -3.46 -9.18 -6.25
N GLN A 92 -3.11 -10.37 -6.75
CA GLN A 92 -2.77 -10.52 -8.17
C GLN A 92 -4.02 -10.27 -9.03
N PRO A 93 -3.94 -9.44 -10.08
CA PRO A 93 -5.06 -9.23 -10.99
C PRO A 93 -5.37 -10.49 -11.80
N PRO A 94 -6.59 -10.62 -12.34
CA PRO A 94 -6.88 -11.66 -13.32
C PRO A 94 -5.97 -11.49 -14.56
N VAL A 95 -5.70 -12.60 -15.24
CA VAL A 95 -4.84 -12.65 -16.44
C VAL A 95 -5.33 -11.80 -17.61
N SER A 96 -6.62 -11.45 -17.63
CA SER A 96 -7.21 -10.58 -18.63
C SER A 96 -8.22 -9.64 -18.01
N CYS A 97 -8.38 -8.46 -18.63
CA CYS A 97 -9.48 -7.55 -18.38
C CYS A 97 -10.10 -7.15 -19.71
N VAL A 98 -11.41 -6.92 -19.72
CA VAL A 98 -12.13 -6.47 -20.91
C VAL A 98 -12.26 -4.95 -20.83
N PRO A 99 -11.77 -4.18 -21.82
CA PRO A 99 -11.95 -2.73 -21.83
C PRO A 99 -13.43 -2.36 -21.71
N GLY A 100 -13.76 -1.45 -20.80
CA GLY A 100 -15.14 -1.02 -20.54
C GLY A 100 -15.94 -1.91 -19.58
N SER A 101 -15.37 -3.01 -19.07
CA SER A 101 -16.00 -3.79 -18.01
C SER A 101 -16.03 -3.03 -16.68
N THR A 102 -16.80 -3.54 -15.73
CA THR A 102 -16.80 -3.03 -14.36
C THR A 102 -15.39 -3.07 -13.75
N PRO A 103 -15.05 -2.14 -12.83
CA PRO A 103 -13.77 -2.15 -12.15
C PRO A 103 -13.53 -3.48 -11.43
N ILE A 104 -12.34 -4.05 -11.66
CA ILE A 104 -11.91 -5.26 -10.96
C ILE A 104 -11.45 -4.87 -9.56
N SER A 105 -11.97 -5.57 -8.56
CA SER A 105 -11.53 -5.46 -7.17
C SER A 105 -11.06 -6.82 -6.69
N VAL A 106 -9.81 -6.89 -6.22
CA VAL A 106 -9.20 -8.13 -5.74
C VAL A 106 -8.93 -7.99 -4.24
N LYS A 107 -9.34 -9.00 -3.46
CA LYS A 107 -9.03 -9.04 -2.03
C LYS A 107 -7.53 -9.24 -1.84
N TYR A 108 -6.97 -8.50 -0.90
CA TYR A 108 -5.56 -8.50 -0.62
C TYR A 108 -5.32 -8.17 0.86
N THR A 109 -4.27 -8.74 1.43
CA THR A 109 -3.77 -8.41 2.77
C THR A 109 -2.25 -8.40 2.75
N ALA A 110 -1.64 -7.50 3.52
CA ALA A 110 -0.20 -7.47 3.74
C ALA A 110 0.17 -6.83 5.06
N LYS A 111 1.40 -7.12 5.49
CA LYS A 111 2.04 -6.45 6.60
C LYS A 111 2.98 -5.37 6.09
N TYR A 112 2.97 -4.24 6.79
CA TYR A 112 3.87 -3.14 6.53
C TYR A 112 4.75 -2.90 7.75
N TYR A 113 6.06 -2.81 7.53
CA TYR A 113 7.03 -2.32 8.51
C TYR A 113 7.45 -0.91 8.09
N LEU A 114 7.29 0.05 8.99
CA LEU A 114 7.64 1.45 8.79
C LEU A 114 8.73 1.81 9.82
N TYR A 115 9.92 2.20 9.36
CA TYR A 115 11.08 2.60 10.16
C TYR A 115 11.45 4.05 9.90
#